data_AF-R7TAH7-F1
#
_entry.id   AF-R7TAH7-F1
#
_cell.length_a   1.000
_cell.length_b   1.000
_cell.length_c   1.000
_cell.angle_alpha   90.00
_cell.angle_beta   90.00
_cell.angle_gamma   90.00
#
_symmetry.space_group_name_H-M   'P 1'
#
loop_
_entity.id
_entity.type
_entity.pdbx_description
1 polymer ?
#
loop_
_entity_poly.entity_id
_entity_poly.type
_entity_poly.pdbx_seq_one_letter_code
_entity_poly.pdbx_strand_id
1 'polypeptide(L)'
;MTGKVLAWCLGVEIICLSSYILFKRIKHEASADAILVKSLHSADVLMGFYFCLLALVDSYLGRSFAINSSWWIKSDICQLLALLTFTSHLVSTIQETLVAVERLCKLVLVRKNMWPGKRGTLLITSGGWAVGICIPLAIVFGLGFQPSNRLCLVVNYNQSFGLWYYVASIVVTLDIFCLVVVLSCVINIHFKVSQSAREVKTISENKTKNNTAYIKKLLLISFVFFFSKMSTVCLILMPHFEVSITTELQMWVYSPSLAISAALNPILYAPGKSR
;
A
#
# COMPACT_ATOMS: atom_id res chain seq x y z
N MET A 1 -5.22 2.26 -26.06
CA MET A 1 -3.79 2.57 -26.34
C MET A 1 -3.13 3.28 -25.16
N THR A 2 -3.82 4.22 -24.51
CA THR A 2 -3.33 4.99 -23.35
C THR A 2 -3.16 4.17 -22.06
N GLY A 3 -4.06 3.21 -21.77
CA GLY A 3 -4.02 2.39 -20.55
C GLY A 3 -2.73 1.57 -20.36
N LYS A 4 -2.31 0.80 -21.37
CA LYS A 4 -1.04 0.04 -21.31
C LYS A 4 0.21 0.89 -21.12
N VAL A 5 0.29 2.06 -21.75
CA VAL A 5 1.47 2.93 -21.62
C VAL A 5 1.58 3.42 -20.18
N LEU A 6 0.46 3.85 -19.59
CA LEU A 6 0.40 4.25 -18.19
C LEU A 6 0.76 3.10 -17.25
N ALA A 7 0.22 1.90 -17.47
CA ALA A 7 0.56 0.72 -16.68
C ALA A 7 2.05 0.35 -16.78
N TRP A 8 2.65 0.44 -17.97
CA TRP A 8 4.09 0.24 -18.15
C TRP A 8 4.92 1.27 -17.39
N CYS A 9 4.61 2.56 -17.56
CA CYS A 9 5.33 3.64 -16.88
C CYS A 9 5.24 3.48 -15.36
N LEU A 10 4.03 3.28 -14.82
CA LEU A 10 3.82 3.08 -13.39
C LEU A 10 4.53 1.84 -12.88
N GLY A 11 4.40 0.70 -13.57
CA GLY A 11 5.02 -0.55 -13.16
C GLY A 11 6.54 -0.46 -13.10
N VAL A 12 7.17 0.06 -14.16
CA VAL A 12 8.63 0.22 -14.23
C VAL A 12 9.12 1.22 -13.19
N GLU A 13 8.44 2.36 -13.03
CA GLU A 13 8.80 3.36 -12.03
C GLU A 13 8.78 2.78 -10.62
N ILE A 14 7.69 2.09 -10.25
CA ILE A 14 7.55 1.44 -8.93
C ILE A 14 8.67 0.43 -8.71
N ILE A 15 8.93 -0.46 -9.68
CA ILE A 15 9.99 -1.48 -9.56
C ILE A 15 11.35 -0.81 -9.38
N CYS A 16 11.71 0.13 -10.27
CA CYS A 16 13.03 0.75 -10.28
C CYS A 16 13.28 1.53 -8.98
N LEU A 17 12.34 2.38 -8.57
CA LEU A 17 12.51 3.23 -7.39
C LEU A 17 12.49 2.40 -6.09
N SER A 18 11.54 1.48 -5.93
CA SER A 18 11.47 0.63 -4.73
C SER A 18 12.67 -0.30 -4.61
N SER A 19 13.12 -0.90 -5.72
CA SER A 19 14.32 -1.75 -5.72
C SER A 19 15.59 -0.95 -5.44
N TYR A 20 15.70 0.27 -5.96
CA TYR A 20 16.83 1.16 -5.67
C TYR A 20 16.90 1.52 -4.17
N ILE A 21 15.78 1.90 -3.55
CA ILE A 21 15.74 2.18 -2.10
C ILE A 21 16.05 0.93 -1.28
N LEU A 22 15.50 -0.23 -1.68
CA LEU A 22 15.79 -1.51 -1.04
C LEU A 22 17.29 -1.81 -1.07
N PHE A 23 17.92 -1.73 -2.26
CA PHE A 23 19.37 -1.95 -2.44
C PHE A 23 20.21 -1.01 -1.58
N LYS A 24 19.86 0.29 -1.56
CA LYS A 24 20.56 1.28 -0.73
C LYS A 24 20.46 0.94 0.76
N ARG A 25 19.31 0.45 1.21
CA ARG A 25 19.06 0.12 2.63
C ARG A 25 19.63 -1.25 3.04
N ILE A 26 19.96 -2.15 2.13
CA ILE A 26 20.62 -3.43 2.45
C ILE A 26 21.96 -3.20 3.15
N LYS A 27 22.71 -2.18 2.73
CA LYS A 27 24.05 -1.86 3.26
C LYS A 27 24.06 -1.23 4.67
N HIS A 28 22.90 -0.81 5.18
CA HIS A 28 22.79 -0.20 6.51
C HIS A 28 22.31 -1.21 7.55
N GLU A 29 22.76 -1.07 8.80
CA GLU A 29 22.29 -1.89 9.92
C GLU A 29 20.76 -1.90 10.00
N ALA A 30 20.20 -3.09 10.24
CA ALA A 30 18.76 -3.29 10.36
C ALA A 30 18.22 -2.70 11.68
N SER A 31 17.91 -1.39 11.68
CA SER A 31 17.04 -0.78 12.68
C SER A 31 15.59 -1.23 12.48
N ALA A 32 14.74 -1.12 13.51
CA ALA A 32 13.33 -1.47 13.43
C ALA A 32 12.62 -0.79 12.24
N ASP A 33 12.72 0.54 12.17
CA ASP A 33 12.29 1.35 11.03
C ASP A 33 12.84 0.84 9.68
N ALA A 34 14.13 0.51 9.61
CA ALA A 34 14.70 0.00 8.36
C ALA A 34 14.10 -1.35 7.94
N ILE A 35 13.74 -2.23 8.89
CA ILE A 35 13.08 -3.51 8.60
C ILE A 35 11.69 -3.25 8.00
N LEU A 36 10.90 -2.39 8.62
CA LEU A 36 9.55 -2.04 8.14
C LEU A 36 9.58 -1.40 6.75
N VAL A 37 10.47 -0.42 6.54
CA VAL A 37 10.59 0.26 5.25
C VAL A 37 11.11 -0.67 4.15
N LYS A 38 12.07 -1.57 4.46
CA LYS A 38 12.50 -2.61 3.50
C LYS A 38 11.33 -3.52 3.13
N SER A 39 10.56 -3.96 4.12
CA SER A 39 9.37 -4.80 3.90
C SER A 39 8.32 -4.11 3.05
N LEU A 40 8.08 -2.81 3.27
CA LEU A 40 7.15 -2.01 2.48
C LEU A 40 7.56 -1.97 1.01
N HIS A 41 8.83 -1.63 0.72
CA HIS A 41 9.31 -1.60 -0.66
C HIS A 41 9.30 -2.98 -1.34
N SER A 42 9.48 -4.07 -0.60
CA SER A 42 9.30 -5.42 -1.15
C SER A 42 7.86 -5.68 -1.59
N ALA A 43 6.86 -5.20 -0.83
CA ALA A 43 5.46 -5.28 -1.23
C ALA A 43 5.15 -4.36 -2.43
N ASP A 44 5.73 -3.16 -2.47
CA ASP A 44 5.57 -2.23 -3.59
C ASP A 44 6.14 -2.82 -4.90
N VAL A 45 7.26 -3.54 -4.85
CA VAL A 45 7.82 -4.25 -6.01
C VAL A 45 6.83 -5.28 -6.58
N LEU A 46 6.05 -5.98 -5.73
CA LEU A 46 4.99 -6.88 -6.20
C LEU A 46 3.89 -6.14 -6.96
N MET A 47 3.50 -4.93 -6.51
CA MET A 47 2.56 -4.08 -7.24
C MET A 47 3.12 -3.68 -8.60
N GLY A 48 4.42 -3.31 -8.64
CA GLY A 48 5.10 -2.98 -9.90
C GLY A 48 5.13 -4.15 -10.89
N PHE A 49 5.39 -5.36 -10.42
CA PHE A 49 5.32 -6.57 -11.25
C PHE A 49 3.91 -6.83 -11.78
N TYR A 50 2.88 -6.63 -10.95
CA TYR A 50 1.49 -6.72 -11.42
C TYR A 50 1.24 -5.76 -12.60
N PHE A 51 1.62 -4.47 -12.48
CA PHE A 51 1.40 -3.51 -13.57
C PHE A 51 2.18 -3.83 -14.84
N CYS A 52 3.43 -4.28 -14.70
CA CYS A 52 4.24 -4.69 -15.86
C CYS A 52 3.64 -5.91 -16.57
N LEU A 53 3.24 -6.95 -15.82
CA LEU A 53 2.61 -8.14 -16.38
C LEU A 53 1.26 -7.82 -17.02
N LEU A 54 0.45 -6.98 -16.38
CA LEU A 54 -0.82 -6.51 -16.94
C LEU A 54 -0.61 -5.75 -18.26
N ALA A 55 0.41 -4.88 -18.32
CA ALA A 55 0.74 -4.12 -19.52
C ALA A 55 1.32 -5.00 -20.64
N LEU A 56 2.10 -6.03 -20.29
CA LEU A 56 2.59 -7.06 -21.22
C LEU A 56 1.42 -7.80 -21.87
N VAL A 57 0.46 -8.23 -21.06
CA VAL A 57 -0.73 -8.94 -21.57
C VAL A 57 -1.59 -8.03 -22.44
N ASP A 58 -1.88 -6.79 -22.02
CA ASP A 58 -2.64 -5.83 -22.85
C ASP A 58 -1.92 -5.59 -24.20
N SER A 59 -0.58 -5.60 -24.19
CA SER A 59 0.22 -5.47 -25.41
C SER A 59 0.12 -6.70 -26.32
N TYR A 60 0.11 -7.91 -25.75
CA TYR A 60 0.01 -9.16 -26.49
C TYR A 60 -1.40 -9.42 -27.04
N LEU A 61 -2.44 -9.14 -26.26
CA LEU A 61 -3.83 -9.44 -26.61
C LEU A 61 -4.53 -8.33 -27.39
N GLY A 62 -4.04 -7.09 -27.30
CA GLY A 62 -4.54 -5.96 -28.08
C GLY A 62 -6.07 -5.79 -27.97
N ARG A 63 -6.78 -5.91 -29.10
CA ARG A 63 -8.26 -5.76 -29.13
C ARG A 63 -9.00 -6.81 -28.29
N SER A 64 -8.44 -8.01 -28.11
CA SER A 64 -9.03 -9.07 -27.29
C SER A 64 -9.01 -8.76 -25.79
N PHE A 65 -8.08 -7.90 -25.35
CA PHE A 65 -8.05 -7.33 -24.00
C PHE A 65 -9.14 -6.26 -23.82
N ALA A 66 -9.36 -5.44 -24.86
CA ALA A 66 -10.39 -4.40 -24.87
C ALA A 66 -11.82 -4.97 -24.77
N ILE A 67 -12.06 -6.17 -25.32
CA ILE A 67 -13.40 -6.79 -25.41
C ILE A 67 -13.78 -7.60 -24.14
N ASN A 68 -13.07 -7.50 -23.02
CA ASN A 68 -13.34 -8.24 -21.77
C ASN A 68 -13.57 -9.75 -22.02
N SER A 69 -12.62 -10.37 -22.71
CA SER A 69 -12.78 -11.75 -23.17
C SER A 69 -12.77 -12.74 -22.00
N SER A 70 -13.80 -13.58 -21.93
CA SER A 70 -14.03 -14.53 -20.83
C SER A 70 -12.88 -15.53 -20.63
N TRP A 71 -12.12 -15.83 -21.68
CA TRP A 71 -10.96 -16.73 -21.60
C TRP A 71 -9.77 -16.10 -20.85
N TRP A 72 -9.54 -14.79 -20.99
CA TRP A 72 -8.44 -14.07 -20.32
C TRP A 72 -8.65 -14.06 -18.81
N ILE A 73 -9.87 -13.70 -18.40
CA ILE A 73 -10.28 -13.55 -17.01
C ILE A 73 -10.13 -14.87 -16.22
N LYS A 74 -10.29 -16.01 -16.92
CA LYS A 74 -10.18 -17.35 -16.34
C LYS A 74 -8.76 -17.93 -16.39
N SER A 75 -7.80 -17.24 -17.01
CA SER A 75 -6.44 -17.74 -17.18
C SER A 75 -5.64 -17.76 -15.87
N ASP A 76 -4.66 -18.66 -15.80
CA ASP A 76 -3.73 -18.74 -14.66
C ASP A 76 -2.91 -17.46 -14.48
N ILE A 77 -2.62 -16.76 -15.58
CA ILE A 77 -1.93 -15.46 -15.54
C ILE A 77 -2.80 -14.43 -14.82
N CYS A 78 -4.12 -14.41 -15.06
CA CYS A 78 -5.03 -13.53 -14.36
C CYS A 78 -5.13 -13.87 -12.86
N GLN A 79 -5.11 -15.15 -12.50
CA GLN A 79 -5.03 -15.58 -11.09
C GLN A 79 -3.73 -15.14 -10.42
N LEU A 80 -2.59 -15.23 -11.12
CA LEU A 80 -1.31 -14.72 -10.63
C LEU A 80 -1.34 -13.19 -10.41
N LEU A 81 -1.95 -12.43 -11.33
CA LEU A 81 -2.13 -10.99 -11.18
C LEU A 81 -3.03 -10.65 -9.98
N ALA A 82 -4.09 -11.42 -9.77
CA ALA A 82 -4.96 -11.29 -8.59
C ALA A 82 -4.19 -11.55 -7.29
N LEU A 83 -3.34 -12.58 -7.26
CA LEU A 83 -2.48 -12.88 -6.12
C LEU A 83 -1.51 -11.73 -5.84
N LEU A 84 -0.79 -11.25 -6.87
CA LEU A 84 0.20 -10.18 -6.75
C LEU A 84 -0.42 -8.88 -6.21
N THR A 85 -1.54 -8.43 -6.81
CA THR A 85 -2.23 -7.20 -6.38
C THR A 85 -2.70 -7.31 -4.95
N PHE A 86 -3.34 -8.43 -4.61
CA PHE A 86 -3.97 -8.57 -3.32
C PHE A 86 -2.94 -8.73 -2.20
N THR A 87 -1.91 -9.55 -2.41
CA THR A 87 -0.78 -9.66 -1.47
C THR A 87 -0.07 -8.33 -1.31
N SER A 88 0.22 -7.63 -2.41
CA SER A 88 0.87 -6.31 -2.32
C SER A 88 0.02 -5.31 -1.53
N HIS A 89 -1.28 -5.20 -1.83
CA HIS A 89 -2.19 -4.29 -1.11
C HIS A 89 -2.26 -4.59 0.39
N LEU A 90 -2.48 -5.86 0.76
CA LEU A 90 -2.56 -6.26 2.16
C LEU A 90 -1.26 -5.99 2.91
N VAL A 91 -0.13 -6.43 2.35
CA VAL A 91 1.18 -6.26 3.02
C VAL A 91 1.55 -4.79 3.12
N SER A 92 1.38 -3.98 2.06
CA SER A 92 1.69 -2.55 2.10
C SER A 92 0.80 -1.81 3.12
N THR A 93 -0.52 -2.08 3.15
CA THR A 93 -1.42 -1.47 4.16
C THR A 93 -0.96 -1.80 5.59
N ILE A 94 -0.60 -3.06 5.86
CA ILE A 94 -0.11 -3.49 7.18
C ILE A 94 1.22 -2.79 7.51
N GLN A 95 2.19 -2.78 6.59
CA GLN A 95 3.52 -2.20 6.84
C GLN A 95 3.46 -0.68 7.02
N GLU A 96 2.68 0.05 6.23
CA GLU A 96 2.48 1.50 6.39
C GLU A 96 1.90 1.83 7.77
N THR A 97 0.94 1.02 8.23
CA THR A 97 0.38 1.14 9.58
C THR A 97 1.42 0.88 10.65
N LEU A 98 2.21 -0.20 10.51
CA LEU A 98 3.28 -0.53 11.46
C LEU A 98 4.36 0.56 11.51
N VAL A 99 4.71 1.16 10.39
CA VAL A 99 5.62 2.31 10.34
C VAL A 99 5.04 3.48 11.14
N ALA A 100 3.76 3.82 10.97
CA ALA A 100 3.13 4.91 11.72
C ALA A 100 3.11 4.65 13.24
N VAL A 101 2.81 3.41 13.66
CA VAL A 101 2.84 3.01 15.07
C VAL A 101 4.27 3.06 15.63
N GLU A 102 5.26 2.59 14.87
CA GLU A 102 6.67 2.67 15.27
C GLU A 102 7.13 4.11 15.49
N ARG A 103 6.74 5.02 14.57
CA ARG A 103 7.01 6.45 14.71
C ARG A 103 6.33 7.04 15.93
N LEU A 104 5.08 6.70 16.20
CA LEU A 104 4.37 7.12 17.40
C LEU A 104 5.10 6.67 18.66
N CYS A 105 5.45 5.39 18.74
CA CYS A 105 6.16 4.84 19.89
C CYS A 105 7.48 5.57 20.15
N LYS A 106 8.25 5.85 19.09
CA LYS A 106 9.53 6.54 19.17
C LYS A 106 9.45 8.03 19.47
N LEU A 107 8.43 8.74 19.01
CA LEU A 107 8.34 10.21 19.18
C LEU A 107 7.53 10.58 20.43
N VAL A 108 6.48 9.81 20.72
CA VAL A 108 5.51 10.15 21.77
C VAL A 108 5.67 9.28 23.00
N LEU A 109 5.91 7.98 22.85
CA LEU A 109 5.92 7.03 23.97
C LEU A 109 7.34 6.65 24.44
N VAL A 110 8.33 7.51 24.21
CA VAL A 110 9.76 7.30 24.51
C VAL A 110 9.98 6.67 25.89
N ARG A 111 9.34 7.23 26.93
CA ARG A 111 9.52 6.79 28.33
C ARG A 111 9.07 5.35 28.59
N LYS A 112 8.16 4.80 27.77
CA LYS A 112 7.59 3.47 27.95
C LYS A 112 8.28 2.38 27.11
N ASN A 113 9.23 2.74 26.23
CA ASN A 113 9.92 1.83 25.30
C ASN A 113 9.00 0.78 24.66
N MET A 114 7.81 1.20 24.21
CA MET A 114 6.70 0.31 23.85
C MET A 114 6.94 -0.53 22.58
N TRP A 115 7.89 -0.12 21.72
CA TRP A 115 8.14 -0.82 20.46
C TRP A 115 9.09 -2.01 20.70
N PRO A 116 8.82 -3.21 20.15
CA PRO A 116 9.47 -4.46 20.56
C PRO A 116 10.89 -4.68 20.00
N GLY A 117 11.65 -3.60 19.76
CA GLY A 117 13.03 -3.64 19.27
C GLY A 117 13.18 -4.33 17.91
N LYS A 118 14.41 -4.65 17.52
CA LYS A 118 14.74 -5.22 16.19
C LYS A 118 14.09 -6.60 15.98
N ARG A 119 14.26 -7.53 16.92
CA ARG A 119 13.74 -8.92 16.83
C ARG A 119 12.21 -8.95 16.80
N GLY A 120 11.54 -8.17 17.66
CA GLY A 120 10.09 -8.09 17.65
C GLY A 120 9.55 -7.45 16.37
N THR A 121 10.24 -6.44 15.84
CA THR A 121 9.88 -5.86 14.52
C THR A 121 9.95 -6.93 13.43
N LEU A 122 11.02 -7.72 13.39
CA LEU A 122 11.16 -8.80 12.41
C LEU A 122 10.03 -9.82 12.52
N LEU A 123 9.66 -10.22 13.75
CA LEU A 123 8.55 -11.15 13.99
C LEU A 123 7.22 -10.56 13.52
N ILE A 124 6.88 -9.32 13.89
CA ILE A 124 5.64 -8.66 13.46
C ILE A 124 5.61 -8.50 11.94
N THR A 125 6.73 -8.09 11.33
CA THR A 125 6.86 -8.00 9.86
C THR A 125 6.63 -9.35 9.20
N SER A 126 7.25 -10.43 9.70
CA SER A 126 7.03 -11.78 9.16
C SER A 126 5.59 -12.26 9.31
N GLY A 127 4.93 -11.93 10.43
CA GLY A 127 3.51 -12.20 10.64
C GLY A 127 2.62 -11.46 9.64
N GLY A 128 2.92 -10.18 9.37
CA GLY A 128 2.23 -9.39 8.34
C GLY A 128 2.36 -10.00 6.94
N TRP A 129 3.55 -10.51 6.58
CA TRP A 129 3.75 -11.25 5.32
C TRP A 129 2.99 -12.56 5.28
N ALA A 130 3.01 -13.33 6.38
CA ALA A 130 2.26 -14.58 6.46
C ALA A 130 0.76 -14.33 6.22
N VAL A 131 0.18 -13.32 6.87
CA VAL A 131 -1.22 -12.91 6.66
C VAL A 131 -1.44 -12.46 5.21
N GLY A 132 -0.57 -11.58 4.69
CA GLY A 132 -0.67 -11.03 3.35
C GLY A 132 -0.42 -12.03 2.21
N ILE A 133 0.16 -13.20 2.48
CA ILE A 133 0.31 -14.28 1.50
C ILE A 133 -0.80 -15.32 1.69
N CYS A 134 -1.02 -15.80 2.91
CA CYS A 134 -1.96 -16.89 3.16
C CYS A 134 -3.40 -16.52 2.82
N ILE A 135 -3.84 -15.29 3.12
CA ILE A 135 -5.21 -14.84 2.81
C ILE A 135 -5.43 -14.81 1.28
N PRO A 136 -4.61 -14.09 0.48
CA PRO A 136 -4.76 -14.11 -0.98
C PRO A 136 -4.62 -15.50 -1.58
N LEU A 137 -3.68 -16.32 -1.10
CA LEU A 137 -3.50 -17.68 -1.61
C LEU A 137 -4.74 -18.55 -1.37
N ALA A 138 -5.30 -18.50 -0.16
CA ALA A 138 -6.52 -19.23 0.18
C ALA A 138 -7.72 -18.79 -0.66
N ILE A 139 -7.87 -17.47 -0.90
CA ILE A 139 -8.98 -16.93 -1.68
C ILE A 139 -8.83 -17.31 -3.16
N VAL A 140 -7.67 -17.00 -3.76
CA VAL A 140 -7.43 -17.16 -5.21
C VAL A 140 -7.38 -18.64 -5.62
N PHE A 141 -6.68 -19.49 -4.86
CA PHE A 141 -6.46 -20.89 -5.25
C PHE A 141 -7.27 -21.90 -4.43
N GLY A 142 -7.68 -21.55 -3.20
CA GLY A 142 -8.38 -22.49 -2.31
C GLY A 142 -9.90 -22.45 -2.46
N LEU A 143 -10.49 -21.25 -2.43
CA LEU A 143 -11.94 -21.05 -2.42
C LEU A 143 -12.56 -20.90 -3.81
N GLY A 144 -11.76 -21.09 -4.87
CA GLY A 144 -12.22 -20.98 -6.25
C GLY A 144 -12.63 -19.56 -6.64
N PHE A 145 -11.99 -18.53 -6.07
CA PHE A 145 -12.21 -17.15 -6.49
C PHE A 145 -11.86 -16.99 -7.96
N GLN A 146 -12.83 -16.59 -8.77
CA GLN A 146 -12.61 -16.28 -10.16
C GLN A 146 -12.65 -14.77 -10.34
N PRO A 147 -11.55 -14.15 -10.83
CA PRO A 147 -11.60 -12.76 -11.25
C PRO A 147 -12.77 -12.56 -12.24
N SER A 148 -13.32 -11.36 -12.26
CA SER A 148 -14.49 -11.02 -13.08
C SER A 148 -14.28 -9.79 -13.94
N ASN A 149 -13.15 -9.11 -13.72
CA ASN A 149 -12.75 -7.90 -14.42
C ASN A 149 -11.44 -8.16 -15.17
N ARG A 150 -11.26 -7.49 -16.30
CA ARG A 150 -10.06 -7.60 -17.14
C ARG A 150 -8.75 -7.21 -16.46
N LEU A 151 -8.81 -6.47 -15.34
CA LEU A 151 -7.66 -6.08 -14.54
C LEU A 151 -7.26 -7.14 -13.51
N CYS A 152 -8.01 -8.24 -13.42
CA CYS A 152 -7.74 -9.33 -12.49
C CYS A 152 -7.77 -8.91 -11.01
N LEU A 153 -8.54 -7.87 -10.70
CA LEU A 153 -8.70 -7.36 -9.34
C LEU A 153 -9.62 -8.28 -8.53
N VAL A 154 -9.34 -8.41 -7.24
CA VAL A 154 -10.08 -9.33 -6.36
C VAL A 154 -11.48 -8.82 -6.00
N VAL A 155 -11.80 -7.55 -6.33
CA VAL A 155 -13.13 -6.99 -6.13
C VAL A 155 -13.97 -7.17 -7.40
N ASN A 156 -15.15 -7.78 -7.24
CA ASN A 156 -16.14 -8.03 -8.29
C ASN A 156 -17.39 -7.19 -7.99
N TYR A 157 -17.98 -6.57 -9.01
CA TYR A 157 -19.14 -5.68 -8.83
C TYR A 157 -20.42 -6.17 -9.53
N ASN A 158 -20.33 -7.27 -10.29
CA ASN A 158 -21.37 -7.67 -11.25
C ASN A 158 -22.04 -9.03 -10.93
N GLN A 159 -21.81 -9.59 -9.74
CA GLN A 159 -22.47 -10.83 -9.30
C GLN A 159 -23.15 -10.65 -7.95
N SER A 160 -24.40 -11.09 -7.87
CA SER A 160 -25.16 -11.18 -6.62
C SER A 160 -24.42 -12.04 -5.59
N PHE A 161 -24.41 -11.60 -4.33
CA PHE A 161 -23.86 -12.25 -3.12
C PHE A 161 -23.05 -13.54 -3.34
N GLY A 162 -21.72 -13.43 -3.24
CA GLY A 162 -20.79 -14.56 -3.34
C GLY A 162 -19.46 -14.29 -2.64
N LEU A 163 -18.43 -15.10 -2.93
CA LEU A 163 -17.11 -15.01 -2.30
C LEU A 163 -16.49 -13.61 -2.37
N TRP A 164 -16.71 -12.89 -3.47
CA TRP A 164 -16.18 -11.53 -3.65
C TRP A 164 -16.65 -10.54 -2.57
N TYR A 165 -17.88 -10.69 -2.04
CA TYR A 165 -18.40 -9.80 -1.00
C TYR A 165 -17.62 -9.96 0.29
N TYR A 166 -17.26 -11.21 0.63
CA TYR A 166 -16.40 -11.49 1.77
C TYR A 166 -15.00 -10.91 1.57
N VAL A 167 -14.44 -11.02 0.37
CA VAL A 167 -13.12 -10.43 0.09
C VAL A 167 -13.16 -8.90 0.16
N ALA A 168 -14.17 -8.28 -0.45
CA ALA A 168 -14.40 -6.84 -0.39
C ALA A 168 -14.56 -6.38 1.06
N SER A 169 -15.34 -7.10 1.87
CA SER A 169 -15.51 -6.82 3.29
C SER A 169 -14.18 -6.92 4.05
N ILE A 170 -13.37 -7.95 3.82
CA ILE A 170 -12.05 -8.10 4.47
C ILE A 170 -11.15 -6.91 4.12
N VAL A 171 -11.07 -6.53 2.83
CA VAL A 171 -10.24 -5.40 2.39
C VAL A 171 -10.72 -4.09 3.01
N VAL A 172 -12.02 -3.80 2.93
CA VAL A 172 -12.61 -2.56 3.48
C VAL A 172 -12.43 -2.48 4.99
N THR A 173 -12.71 -3.56 5.72
CA THR A 173 -12.55 -3.58 7.18
C THR A 173 -11.10 -3.35 7.57
N LEU A 174 -10.15 -4.00 6.89
CA LEU A 174 -8.72 -3.79 7.15
C LEU A 174 -8.30 -2.35 6.83
N ASP A 175 -8.69 -1.82 5.67
CA ASP A 175 -8.29 -0.47 5.24
C ASP A 175 -8.86 0.59 6.18
N ILE A 176 -10.12 0.48 6.60
CA ILE A 176 -10.73 1.39 7.60
C ILE A 176 -10.00 1.28 8.94
N PHE A 177 -9.74 0.05 9.43
CA PHE A 177 -9.03 -0.15 10.69
C PHE A 177 -7.64 0.50 10.67
N CYS A 178 -6.87 0.22 9.62
CA CYS A 178 -5.53 0.79 9.43
C CYS A 178 -5.57 2.32 9.29
N LEU A 179 -6.56 2.87 8.58
CA LEU A 179 -6.77 4.31 8.45
C LEU A 179 -7.00 4.97 9.82
N VAL A 180 -7.87 4.39 10.65
CA VAL A 180 -8.14 4.90 12.02
C VAL A 180 -6.87 4.85 12.88
N VAL A 181 -6.10 3.76 12.79
CA VAL A 181 -4.83 3.62 13.53
C VAL A 181 -3.81 4.68 13.09
N VAL A 182 -3.60 4.86 11.78
CA VAL A 182 -2.65 5.85 11.24
C VAL A 182 -3.06 7.26 11.63
N LEU A 183 -4.33 7.64 11.46
CA LEU A 183 -4.83 8.95 11.89
C LEU A 183 -4.60 9.18 13.38
N SER A 184 -4.91 8.19 14.22
CA SER A 184 -4.68 8.27 15.66
C SER A 184 -3.20 8.49 15.97
N CYS A 185 -2.30 7.77 15.30
CA CYS A 185 -0.85 7.96 15.48
C CYS A 185 -0.41 9.38 15.12
N VAL A 186 -0.86 9.89 13.98
CA VAL A 186 -0.47 11.22 13.48
C VAL A 186 -0.99 12.33 14.38
N ILE A 187 -2.25 12.25 14.80
CA ILE A 187 -2.86 13.22 15.71
C ILE A 187 -2.07 13.30 17.01
N ASN A 188 -1.75 12.15 17.62
CA ASN A 188 -0.95 12.10 18.84
C ASN A 188 0.47 12.68 18.67
N ILE A 189 1.13 12.38 17.55
CA ILE A 189 2.45 12.96 17.22
C ILE A 189 2.34 14.48 17.07
N HIS A 190 1.35 14.96 16.33
CA HIS A 190 1.13 16.39 16.09
C HIS A 190 0.87 17.14 17.40
N PHE A 191 -0.01 16.62 18.27
CA PHE A 191 -0.30 17.25 19.56
C PHE A 191 0.95 17.34 20.44
N LYS A 192 1.72 16.26 20.55
CA LYS A 192 2.92 16.25 21.40
C LYS A 192 4.00 17.20 20.89
N VAL A 193 4.21 17.23 19.57
CA VAL A 193 5.14 18.19 18.95
C VAL A 193 4.68 19.62 19.19
N SER A 194 3.39 19.91 18.99
CA SER A 194 2.82 21.24 19.17
C SER A 194 2.96 21.72 20.62
N GLN A 195 2.81 20.81 21.58
CA GLN A 195 3.05 21.10 23.00
C GLN A 195 4.53 21.39 23.25
N SER A 196 5.45 20.54 22.81
CA SER A 196 6.90 20.75 22.98
C SER A 196 7.41 22.00 22.28
N ALA A 197 6.83 22.40 21.15
CA ALA A 197 7.17 23.65 20.46
C ALA A 197 6.74 24.91 21.23
N ARG A 198 5.69 24.81 22.06
CA ARG A 198 5.27 25.90 22.96
C ARG A 198 6.16 26.01 24.19
N GLU A 199 6.66 24.87 24.70
CA GLU A 199 7.56 24.80 25.85
C GLU A 199 9.01 25.16 25.50
N VAL A 200 9.46 24.89 24.27
CA VAL A 200 10.83 25.16 23.79
C VAL A 200 10.85 26.41 22.91
N LYS A 201 10.57 27.57 23.50
CA LYS A 201 10.81 28.87 22.87
C LYS A 201 12.27 29.38 23.03
N THR A 202 13.16 28.56 23.62
CA THR A 202 14.48 29.04 24.08
C THR A 202 15.68 28.10 23.80
N ILE A 203 15.61 27.16 22.86
CA ILE A 203 16.76 26.28 22.54
C ILE A 203 16.91 26.00 21.03
N SER A 204 18.09 26.34 20.50
CA SER A 204 18.73 25.91 19.23
C SER A 204 17.84 25.77 17.98
N GLU A 205 17.91 26.79 17.10
CA GLU A 205 17.16 26.86 15.83
C GLU A 205 17.42 25.67 14.87
N ASN A 206 18.63 25.10 14.85
CA ASN A 206 19.00 24.05 13.90
C ASN A 206 18.39 22.68 14.25
N LYS A 207 18.29 22.31 15.54
CA LYS A 207 17.67 21.05 15.97
C LYS A 207 16.16 21.08 15.74
N THR A 208 15.55 22.25 15.92
CA THR A 208 14.11 22.49 15.71
C THR A 208 13.74 22.43 14.23
N LYS A 209 14.51 23.07 13.34
CA LYS A 209 14.28 23.02 11.87
C LYS A 209 14.30 21.58 11.32
N ASN A 210 15.25 20.74 11.76
CA ASN A 210 15.33 19.34 11.32
C ASN A 210 14.15 18.50 11.82
N ASN A 211 13.71 18.69 13.08
CA ASN A 211 12.53 18.02 13.61
C ASN A 211 11.26 18.43 12.86
N THR A 212 11.07 19.72 12.56
CA THR A 212 9.90 20.20 11.82
C THR A 212 9.84 19.63 10.40
N ALA A 213 10.97 19.57 9.68
CA ALA A 213 11.03 18.99 8.34
C ALA A 213 10.68 17.50 8.36
N TYR A 214 11.18 16.76 9.34
CA TYR A 214 10.86 15.34 9.54
C TYR A 214 9.36 15.12 9.84
N ILE A 215 8.75 15.96 10.66
CA ILE A 215 7.31 15.85 10.99
C ILE A 215 6.43 16.21 9.80
N LYS A 216 6.79 17.24 9.03
CA LYS A 216 6.10 17.58 7.77
C LYS A 216 6.14 16.40 6.78
N LYS A 217 7.27 15.70 6.70
CA LYS A 217 7.42 14.49 5.89
C LYS A 217 6.50 13.37 6.38
N LEU A 218 6.38 13.17 7.69
CA LEU A 218 5.45 12.19 8.27
C LEU A 218 3.98 12.53 7.99
N LEU A 219 3.61 13.82 8.10
CA LEU A 219 2.27 14.28 7.74
C LEU A 219 1.96 14.04 6.26
N LEU A 220 2.93 14.29 5.37
CA LEU A 220 2.78 14.03 3.94
C LEU A 220 2.59 12.52 3.65
N ILE A 221 3.39 11.66 4.30
CA ILE A 221 3.23 10.19 4.22
C ILE A 221 1.81 9.78 4.60
N SER A 222 1.34 10.23 5.76
CA SER A 222 0.02 9.86 6.26
C SER A 222 -1.12 10.45 5.44
N PHE A 223 -0.92 11.62 4.85
CA PHE A 223 -1.86 12.21 3.91
C PHE A 223 -2.01 11.34 2.66
N VAL A 224 -0.90 10.95 2.04
CA VAL A 224 -0.93 10.04 0.87
C VAL A 224 -1.60 8.72 1.20
N PHE A 225 -1.27 8.13 2.36
CA PHE A 225 -1.91 6.91 2.85
C PHE A 225 -3.42 7.07 3.00
N PHE A 226 -3.88 8.13 3.69
CA PHE A 226 -5.28 8.40 3.92
C PHE A 226 -6.05 8.52 2.59
N PHE A 227 -5.55 9.30 1.64
CA PHE A 227 -6.24 9.51 0.36
C PHE A 227 -6.29 8.23 -0.49
N SER A 228 -5.20 7.46 -0.54
CA SER A 228 -5.16 6.18 -1.26
C SER A 228 -6.18 5.18 -0.70
N LYS A 229 -6.18 4.99 0.63
CA LYS A 229 -7.07 4.01 1.28
C LYS A 229 -8.51 4.48 1.33
N MET A 230 -8.75 5.78 1.56
CA MET A 230 -10.10 6.34 1.47
C MET A 230 -10.69 6.16 0.06
N SER A 231 -9.92 6.46 -0.99
CA SER A 231 -10.37 6.24 -2.37
C SER A 231 -10.71 4.77 -2.63
N THR A 232 -9.84 3.86 -2.17
CA THR A 232 -10.06 2.40 -2.27
C THR A 232 -11.35 1.98 -1.59
N VAL A 233 -11.58 2.41 -0.34
CA VAL A 233 -12.80 2.10 0.43
C VAL A 233 -14.04 2.65 -0.27
N CYS A 234 -14.03 3.91 -0.72
CA CYS A 234 -15.15 4.51 -1.43
C CYS A 234 -15.50 3.72 -2.70
N LEU A 235 -14.50 3.32 -3.50
CA LEU A 235 -14.72 2.57 -4.74
C LEU A 235 -15.21 1.14 -4.49
N ILE A 236 -14.83 0.51 -3.39
CA ILE A 236 -15.38 -0.81 -3.03
C ILE A 236 -16.83 -0.68 -2.53
N LEU A 237 -17.18 0.41 -1.86
CA LEU A 237 -18.52 0.61 -1.28
C LEU A 237 -19.57 1.18 -2.24
N MET A 238 -19.16 1.92 -3.28
CA MET A 238 -20.05 2.51 -4.29
C MET A 238 -21.16 1.57 -4.85
N PRO A 239 -20.89 0.30 -5.18
CA PRO A 239 -21.92 -0.62 -5.69
C PRO A 239 -23.03 -0.91 -4.68
N HIS A 240 -22.79 -0.77 -3.37
CA HIS A 240 -23.84 -0.91 -2.36
C HIS A 240 -24.86 0.24 -2.39
N PHE A 241 -24.47 1.36 -2.99
CA PHE A 241 -25.34 2.52 -3.22
C PHE A 241 -25.91 2.55 -4.64
N GLU A 242 -25.99 1.38 -5.29
CA GLU A 242 -26.52 1.22 -6.66
C GLU A 242 -25.74 2.00 -7.73
N VAL A 243 -24.51 2.44 -7.42
CA VAL A 243 -23.62 3.10 -8.37
C VAL A 243 -22.89 2.04 -9.19
N SER A 244 -23.26 1.90 -10.46
CA SER A 244 -22.60 0.98 -11.39
C SER A 244 -21.15 1.40 -11.65
N ILE A 245 -20.21 0.51 -11.34
CA ILE A 245 -18.79 0.75 -11.61
C ILE A 245 -18.47 0.34 -13.05
N THR A 246 -18.22 1.33 -13.90
CA THR A 246 -17.79 1.10 -15.27
C THR A 246 -16.35 0.60 -15.30
N THR A 247 -16.00 -0.12 -16.36
CA THR A 247 -14.64 -0.63 -16.52
C THR A 247 -13.61 0.49 -16.73
N GLU A 248 -14.05 1.68 -17.12
CA GLU A 248 -13.22 2.89 -17.17
C GLU A 248 -12.85 3.38 -15.77
N LEU A 249 -13.82 3.42 -14.84
CA LEU A 249 -13.56 3.78 -13.44
C LEU A 249 -12.55 2.83 -12.80
N GLN A 250 -12.64 1.53 -13.09
CA GLN A 250 -11.69 0.54 -12.59
C GLN A 250 -10.26 0.79 -13.09
N MET A 251 -10.12 1.13 -14.37
CA MET A 251 -8.83 1.37 -15.02
C MET A 251 -8.20 2.69 -14.62
N TRP A 252 -8.99 3.77 -14.59
CA TRP A 252 -8.47 5.13 -14.45
C TRP A 252 -8.51 5.65 -13.02
N VAL A 253 -9.28 5.01 -12.14
CA VAL A 253 -9.42 5.45 -10.74
C VAL A 253 -8.98 4.34 -9.79
N TYR A 254 -9.65 3.19 -9.81
CA TYR A 254 -9.42 2.15 -8.79
C TYR A 254 -8.01 1.55 -8.84
N SER A 255 -7.56 1.12 -10.01
CA SER A 255 -6.21 0.55 -10.15
C SER A 255 -5.10 1.56 -9.81
N PRO A 256 -5.15 2.83 -10.27
CA PRO A 256 -4.22 3.86 -9.80
C PRO A 256 -4.30 4.15 -8.30
N SER A 257 -5.49 4.15 -7.69
CA SER A 257 -5.64 4.37 -6.24
C SER A 257 -4.95 3.29 -5.40
N LEU A 258 -4.92 2.04 -5.87
CA LEU A 258 -4.15 0.96 -5.24
C LEU A 258 -2.64 1.15 -5.41
N ALA A 259 -2.21 1.75 -6.52
CA ALA A 259 -0.80 1.90 -6.90
C ALA A 259 -0.12 3.15 -6.34
N ILE A 260 -0.90 4.20 -6.04
CA ILE A 260 -0.36 5.53 -5.75
C ILE A 260 0.55 5.54 -4.52
N SER A 261 0.21 4.76 -3.47
CA SER A 261 1.08 4.60 -2.31
C SER A 261 2.40 3.95 -2.71
N ALA A 262 2.36 2.85 -3.46
CA ALA A 262 3.57 2.15 -3.93
C ALA A 262 4.47 3.04 -4.80
N ALA A 263 3.88 3.91 -5.64
CA ALA A 263 4.64 4.85 -6.47
C ALA A 263 5.30 5.97 -5.64
N LEU A 264 4.61 6.48 -4.62
CA LEU A 264 5.10 7.59 -3.81
C LEU A 264 6.03 7.14 -2.66
N ASN A 265 5.91 5.90 -2.20
CA ASN A 265 6.69 5.35 -1.09
C ASN A 265 8.20 5.53 -1.25
N PRO A 266 8.84 5.25 -2.41
CA PRO A 266 10.27 5.49 -2.59
C PRO A 266 10.70 6.93 -2.36
N ILE A 267 9.88 7.91 -2.75
CA ILE A 267 10.14 9.35 -2.56
C ILE A 267 9.93 9.71 -1.09
N LEU A 268 8.81 9.25 -0.53
CA LEU A 268 8.39 9.52 0.84
C LEU A 268 9.26 8.85 1.89
N TYR A 269 9.85 7.70 1.61
CA TYR A 269 10.73 6.96 2.52
C TYR A 269 12.20 7.00 2.10
N ALA A 270 12.55 7.81 1.10
CA ALA A 270 13.94 8.04 0.73
C ALA A 270 14.75 8.53 1.96
N PRO A 271 15.95 7.98 2.20
CA PRO A 271 16.85 8.55 3.20
C PRO A 271 17.18 9.99 2.82
N GLY A 272 17.09 10.92 3.77
CA GLY A 272 17.49 12.31 3.55
C GLY A 272 18.96 12.39 3.13
N LYS A 273 19.33 13.39 2.33
CA LYS A 273 20.75 13.68 2.08
C LYS A 273 21.40 13.98 3.42
N SER A 274 22.23 13.07 3.93
CA SER A 274 23.25 13.43 4.92
C SER A 274 24.19 14.40 4.20
N ARG A 275 24.05 15.69 4.47
CA ARG A 275 25.15 16.63 4.27
C ARG A 275 26.10 16.47 5.43
#